data_AF-A0A4U9D987-F1
#
_entry.id   AF-A0A4U9D987-F1
#
_cell.length_a   1.000
_cell.length_b   1.000
_cell.length_c   1.000
_cell.angle_alpha   90.00
_cell.angle_beta   90.00
_cell.angle_gamma   90.00
#
_symmetry.space_group_name_H-M   'P 1'
#
loop_
_entity.id
_entity.type
_entity.pdbx_description
1 polymer ?
#
loop_
_entity_poly.entity_id
_entity_poly.type
_entity_poly.pdbx_seq_one_letter_code
_entity_poly.pdbx_strand_id
1 'polypeptide(L)'
;MPLALLALTIGAFAIGTTEFVIVGLVPTIAEQLAISLPSAGLLVSIYALGVAIGAPVLTALTGRMPRKTAAAGANGAVHCRQPARLAGAGL
;
A
#
# COMPACT_ATOMS: atom_id res chain seq x y z
N MET A 1 0.27 8.71 22.80
CA MET A 1 0.31 8.75 21.32
C MET A 1 -0.94 8.09 20.78
N PRO A 2 -1.72 8.73 19.90
CA PRO A 2 -2.95 8.14 19.36
C PRO A 2 -2.62 6.86 18.57
N LEU A 3 -3.41 5.81 18.78
CA LEU A 3 -3.20 4.48 18.19
C LEU A 3 -3.19 4.52 16.65
N ALA A 4 -3.92 5.46 16.05
CA ALA A 4 -3.93 5.70 14.61
C ALA A 4 -2.56 6.13 14.06
N LEU A 5 -1.80 6.96 14.77
CA LEU A 5 -0.45 7.36 14.34
C LEU A 5 0.52 6.20 14.46
N LEU A 6 0.40 5.35 15.49
CA LEU A 6 1.20 4.13 15.62
C LEU A 6 0.94 3.15 14.47
N ALA A 7 -0.33 2.95 14.10
CA ALA A 7 -0.69 2.14 12.95
C ALA A 7 -0.14 2.72 11.65
N LEU A 8 -0.20 4.05 11.49
CA LEU A 8 0.33 4.75 10.31
C LEU A 8 1.86 4.64 10.21
N THR A 9 2.58 4.80 11.33
CA THR A 9 4.04 4.72 11.34
C THR A 9 4.53 3.31 11.10
N ILE A 10 3.89 2.29 11.69
CA ILE A 10 4.21 0.88 11.41
C ILE A 10 3.94 0.56 9.94
N GLY A 11 2.82 1.01 9.39
CA GLY A 11 2.50 0.82 7.96
C GLY A 11 3.52 1.49 7.04
N ALA A 12 3.83 2.77 7.28
CA ALA A 12 4.84 3.49 6.50
C ALA A 12 6.24 2.87 6.63
N PHE A 13 6.60 2.40 7.82
CA PHE A 13 7.86 1.70 8.04
C PHE A 13 7.94 0.38 7.28
N ALA A 14 6.89 -0.45 7.35
CA ALA A 14 6.83 -1.72 6.64
C ALA A 14 6.90 -1.54 5.10
N ILE A 15 6.20 -0.53 4.57
CA ILE A 15 6.30 -0.20 3.13
C ILE A 15 7.73 0.20 2.79
N GLY A 16 8.32 1.12 3.56
CA GLY A 16 9.70 1.56 3.35
C GLY A 16 10.70 0.41 3.37
N THR A 17 10.63 -0.50 4.35
CA THR A 17 11.58 -1.63 4.42
C THR A 17 11.45 -2.56 3.22
N THR A 18 10.24 -2.84 2.73
CA THR A 18 10.06 -3.69 1.55
C THR A 18 10.63 -3.06 0.27
N GLU A 19 10.54 -1.73 0.13
CA GLU A 19 11.08 -1.02 -1.03
C GLU A 19 12.62 -0.90 -0.97
N PHE A 20 13.18 -0.59 0.20
CA PHE A 20 14.64 -0.44 0.35
C PHE A 20 15.40 -1.76 0.28
N VAL A 21 14.84 -2.86 0.82
CA VAL A 21 15.47 -4.18 0.76
C VAL A 21 15.61 -4.66 -0.69
N ILE A 22 14.58 -4.43 -1.53
CA ILE A 22 14.59 -4.87 -2.92
C ILE A 22 15.70 -4.21 -3.74
N VAL A 23 16.03 -2.94 -3.47
CA VAL A 23 17.12 -2.23 -4.16
C VAL A 23 18.47 -2.94 -3.94
N GLY A 24 18.70 -3.47 -2.74
CA GLY A 24 19.89 -4.27 -2.43
C GLY A 24 19.92 -5.63 -3.13
N LEU A 25 18.77 -6.15 -3.55
CA LEU A 25 18.62 -7.42 -4.25
C LEU A 25 18.61 -7.28 -5.79
N VAL A 26 18.52 -6.06 -6.33
CA VAL A 26 18.53 -5.81 -7.79
C VAL A 26 19.70 -6.49 -8.51
N PRO A 27 20.95 -6.47 -7.99
CA PRO A 27 22.05 -7.20 -8.61
C PRO A 27 21.82 -8.71 -8.66
N THR A 28 21.34 -9.30 -7.57
CA THR A 28 20.98 -10.73 -7.51
C THR A 28 19.86 -11.06 -8.50
N ILE A 29 18.83 -10.21 -8.60
CA ILE A 29 17.74 -10.40 -9.57
C ILE A 29 18.27 -10.33 -11.00
N ALA A 30 19.17 -9.39 -11.29
CA ALA A 30 19.79 -9.27 -12.62
C ALA A 30 20.59 -10.53 -12.99
N GLU A 31 21.35 -11.09 -12.05
CA GLU A 31 22.08 -12.36 -12.23
C GLU A 31 21.12 -13.54 -12.47
N GLN A 32 20.05 -13.67 -11.67
CA GLN A 32 19.10 -14.77 -11.79
C GLN A 32 18.29 -14.72 -13.09
N LEU A 33 17.98 -13.52 -13.59
CA LEU A 33 17.26 -13.33 -14.85
C LEU A 33 18.19 -13.27 -16.06
N ALA A 34 19.51 -13.39 -15.87
CA ALA A 34 20.54 -13.23 -16.90
C ALA A 34 20.41 -11.92 -17.70
N ILE A 35 19.97 -10.84 -17.04
CA ILE A 35 19.85 -9.51 -17.65
C ILE A 35 20.93 -8.56 -17.11
N SER A 36 21.22 -7.50 -17.87
CA SER A 36 22.16 -6.48 -17.39
C SER A 36 21.56 -5.68 -16.22
N LEU A 37 22.43 -5.25 -15.29
CA LEU A 37 22.05 -4.37 -14.18
C LEU A 37 21.30 -3.09 -14.61
N PRO A 38 21.71 -2.36 -15.67
CA PRO A 38 20.94 -1.20 -16.12
C PRO A 38 19.55 -1.58 -16.66
N SER A 39 19.39 -2.74 -17.30
CA SER A 39 18.06 -3.24 -17.70
C SER A 39 17.17 -3.53 -16.49
N ALA A 40 17.71 -4.15 -15.44
CA ALA A 40 16.99 -4.38 -14.19
C ALA A 40 16.57 -3.05 -13.53
N GLY A 41 17.45 -2.04 -13.52
CA GLY A 41 17.14 -0.70 -13.03
C GLY A 41 16.01 0.00 -13.81
N LEU A 42 15.96 -0.18 -15.14
CA LEU A 42 14.87 0.34 -15.96
C LEU A 42 13.52 -0.30 -15.63
N LEU A 43 13.50 -1.61 -15.37
CA LEU A 43 12.27 -2.32 -14.95
C LEU A 43 11.74 -1.78 -13.62
N VAL A 44 12.63 -1.53 -12.66
CA VAL A 44 12.24 -0.90 -11.38
C VAL A 44 11.73 0.54 -11.60
N SER A 45 12.38 1.30 -12.47
CA SER A 45 12.03 2.70 -12.74
C SER A 45 10.65 2.83 -13.41
N ILE A 46 10.34 1.98 -14.39
CA ILE A 46 9.04 2.01 -15.06
C ILE A 46 7.91 1.56 -14.13
N TYR A 47 8.18 0.61 -13.24
CA TYR A 47 7.26 0.23 -12.17
C TYR A 47 6.98 1.40 -11.22
N ALA A 48 8.02 2.08 -10.75
CA ALA A 48 7.88 3.26 -9.87
C ALA A 48 7.08 4.38 -10.54
N LEU A 49 7.32 4.64 -11.83
CA LEU A 49 6.52 5.59 -12.62
C LEU A 49 5.05 5.15 -12.69
N GLY A 50 4.81 3.86 -12.91
CA GLY A 50 3.47 3.27 -12.93
C GLY A 50 2.73 3.44 -11.60
N VAL A 51 3.40 3.22 -10.47
CA VAL A 51 2.83 3.46 -9.12
C VAL A 51 2.56 4.93 -8.88
N ALA A 52 3.52 5.81 -9.25
CA ALA A 52 3.40 7.26 -9.06
C ALA A 52 2.21 7.87 -9.80
N ILE A 53 1.87 7.34 -10.98
CA ILE A 53 0.70 7.77 -11.76
C ILE A 53 -0.55 6.99 -11.35
N GLY A 54 -0.41 5.69 -11.13
CA GLY A 54 -1.51 4.77 -10.83
C GLY A 54 -2.21 5.09 -9.51
N ALA A 55 -1.46 5.46 -8.46
CA ALA A 55 -2.05 5.78 -7.16
C ALA A 55 -2.97 7.03 -7.20
N PRO A 56 -2.56 8.19 -7.76
CA PRO A 56 -3.45 9.32 -7.98
C PRO A 56 -4.66 9.00 -8.87
N VAL A 57 -4.45 8.27 -9.97
CA VAL A 57 -5.54 7.89 -10.90
C VAL A 57 -6.56 7.00 -10.20
N LEU A 58 -6.11 5.97 -9.49
CA LEU A 58 -6.99 5.07 -8.74
C LEU A 58 -7.70 5.81 -7.61
N THR A 59 -7.03 6.75 -6.94
CA THR A 59 -7.63 7.61 -5.91
C THR A 59 -8.71 8.51 -6.50
N ALA A 60 -8.47 9.11 -7.67
CA ALA A 60 -9.45 9.95 -8.37
C ALA A 60 -10.68 9.16 -8.82
N LEU A 61 -10.48 7.94 -9.34
CA LEU A 61 -11.57 7.05 -9.78
C LEU A 61 -12.39 6.51 -8.60
N THR A 62 -11.75 6.15 -7.50
CA THR A 62 -12.43 5.58 -6.31
C THR A 62 -12.94 6.65 -5.34
N GLY A 63 -12.52 7.92 -5.49
CA GLY A 63 -12.89 9.03 -4.60
C GLY A 63 -14.39 9.35 -4.54
N ARG A 64 -15.19 8.93 -5.53
CA ARG A 64 -16.66 9.09 -5.53
C ARG A 64 -17.42 7.85 -5.09
N MET A 65 -16.75 6.73 -4.81
CA MET A 65 -17.40 5.55 -4.28
C MET A 65 -17.80 5.78 -2.81
N PRO A 66 -19.02 5.39 -2.40
CA PRO A 66 -19.39 5.36 -0.98
C PRO A 66 -18.31 4.61 -0.19
N ARG A 67 -17.79 5.18 0.90
CA ARG A 67 -16.68 4.60 1.70
C ARG A 67 -16.89 3.12 2.09
N LYS A 68 -18.14 2.65 2.10
CA LYS A 68 -18.50 1.24 2.32
C LYS A 68 -18.24 0.31 1.13
N THR A 69 -18.35 0.78 -0.11
CA THR A 69 -18.12 -0.04 -1.32
C THR A 69 -16.69 0.09 -1.86
N ALA A 70 -16.03 1.23 -1.67
CA ALA A 70 -14.61 1.37 -2.00
C ALA A 70 -13.73 0.40 -1.18
N ALA A 71 -14.05 0.23 0.11
CA ALA A 71 -13.41 -0.75 0.98
C ALA A 71 -13.75 -2.20 0.59
N ALA A 72 -14.99 -2.45 0.13
CA ALA A 72 -15.44 -3.79 -0.27
C ALA A 72 -14.78 -4.28 -1.57
N GLY A 73 -14.37 -3.37 -2.47
CA GLY A 73 -13.63 -3.72 -3.68
C GLY A 73 -12.16 -4.08 -3.45
N ALA A 74 -11.54 -3.55 -2.38
CA ALA A 74 -10.15 -3.87 -2.04
C ALA A 74 -10.02 -4.99 -0.98
N ASN A 75 -11.02 -5.15 -0.10
CA ASN A 75 -11.06 -6.22 0.91
C ASN A 75 -12.52 -6.52 1.29
N GLY A 76 -13.10 -7.60 0.76
CA GLY A 76 -14.42 -8.09 1.18
C GLY A 76 -14.50 -8.57 2.65
N ALA A 77 -13.48 -8.37 3.48
CA ALA A 77 -13.34 -9.10 4.75
C ALA A 77 -12.56 -8.38 5.87
N VAL A 78 -12.73 -7.06 6.09
CA VAL A 78 -12.50 -6.50 7.44
C VAL A 78 -13.86 -6.35 8.13
N HIS A 79 -14.39 -7.53 8.38
CA HIS A 79 -15.37 -7.94 9.35
C HIS A 79 -15.40 -7.08 10.65
N CYS A 80 -16.58 -6.62 11.06
CA CYS A 80 -16.90 -5.82 12.26
C CYS A 80 -16.73 -4.29 12.07
N ARG A 81 -17.74 -3.43 11.87
CA ARG A 81 -19.04 -3.28 12.56
C ARG A 81 -18.97 -3.56 14.07
N GLN A 82 -19.35 -2.57 14.87
CA GLN A 82 -19.45 -2.56 16.34
C GLN A 82 -18.10 -2.55 17.09
N PRO A 83 -17.72 -1.41 17.69
CA PRO A 83 -18.40 -1.01 18.92
C PRO A 83 -18.65 0.51 19.07
N ALA A 84 -18.71 1.30 17.99
CA ALA A 84 -19.02 2.73 18.09
C ALA A 84 -20.52 3.06 18.29
N ARG A 85 -21.38 2.08 18.62
CA ARG A 85 -22.84 2.29 18.80
C ARG A 85 -23.39 1.85 20.16
N LEU A 86 -22.54 1.45 21.12
CA LEU A 86 -22.95 1.02 22.48
C LEU A 86 -22.47 1.94 23.62
N ALA A 87 -21.64 2.96 23.37
CA ALA A 87 -21.17 3.88 24.42
C ALA A 87 -21.97 5.21 24.51
N GLY A 88 -23.15 5.28 23.88
CA GLY A 88 -24.04 6.45 23.90
C GLY A 88 -25.47 6.13 24.33
N ALA A 89 -25.71 4.95 24.92
CA ALA A 89 -27.02 4.50 25.38
C ALA A 89 -26.88 3.69 26.68
N GLY A 90 -26.63 4.38 27.80
CA GLY A 90 -26.68 3.76 29.13
C GLY A 90 -25.82 4.45 30.18
N LEU A 91 -26.45 5.38 30.92
CA LEU A 91 -26.02 6.12 32.11
C LEU A 91 -24.94 7.20 31.92
#